data_AF-A0A2E9QJS5-F1
#
_entry.id   AF-A0A2E9QJS5-F1
#
_cell.length_a   1.000
_cell.length_b   1.000
_cell.length_c   1.000
_cell.angle_alpha   90.00
_cell.angle_beta   90.00
_cell.angle_gamma   90.00
#
_symmetry.space_group_name_H-M   'P 1'
#
loop_
_entity.id
_entity.type
_entity.pdbx_description
1 polymer ?
#
loop_
_entity_poly.entity_id
_entity_poly.type
_entity_poly.pdbx_seq_one_letter_code
_entity_poly.pdbx_strand_id
1 'polypeptide(L)'
;MSYRKKWEKKFGKIPEGYEIHHIIPKYDGGTDDLENLMLVTKEEHSKIHLQRYEEFGNFRDLCAYHMIGYNFTEAHKISSSNGGKIGGKKVYQNKIGIFRDDEERKQWAKLGGKKGSQVQIENKIGIHSQTREERLKLASKGGKASPTFKDPKMQSEFGKRGGKKNKGFIWVNDGKKSYKYTKNKQEEKSIEDFLLETPEFSIGRLRCIKECPYCKKTGNAAAMGRWHFENCKEKK
;
A
#
# COMPACT_ATOMS: atom_id res chain seq x y z
N MET A 1 -12.34 -34.40 -25.24
CA MET A 1 -13.46 -34.13 -26.17
C MET A 1 -14.60 -33.51 -25.36
N SER A 2 -15.19 -32.39 -25.79
CA SER A 2 -16.31 -31.74 -25.09
C SER A 2 -17.51 -32.68 -24.94
N TYR A 3 -18.28 -32.59 -23.85
CA TYR A 3 -19.51 -33.38 -23.65
C TYR A 3 -20.50 -33.21 -24.80
N ARG A 4 -20.61 -31.98 -25.36
CA ARG A 4 -21.42 -31.72 -26.55
C ARG A 4 -20.98 -32.54 -27.76
N LYS A 5 -19.67 -32.63 -28.00
CA LYS A 5 -19.12 -33.45 -29.09
C LYS A 5 -19.35 -34.95 -28.87
N LYS A 6 -19.24 -35.41 -27.62
CA LYS A 6 -19.56 -36.82 -27.26
C LYS A 6 -21.04 -37.12 -27.57
N TRP A 7 -21.93 -36.20 -27.19
CA TRP A 7 -23.37 -36.31 -27.45
C TRP A 7 -23.66 -36.36 -28.94
N GLU A 8 -23.15 -35.37 -29.69
CA GLU A 8 -23.38 -35.24 -31.13
C GLU A 8 -22.84 -36.45 -31.91
N LYS A 9 -21.73 -37.05 -31.43
CA LYS A 9 -21.17 -38.27 -32.02
C LYS A 9 -22.08 -39.50 -31.84
N LYS A 10 -22.79 -39.61 -30.71
CA LYS A 10 -23.64 -40.78 -30.39
C LYS A 10 -25.08 -40.61 -30.86
N PHE A 11 -25.64 -39.40 -30.71
CA PHE A 11 -27.07 -39.12 -30.89
C PHE A 11 -27.38 -38.16 -32.05
N GLY A 12 -26.35 -37.59 -32.69
CA GLY A 12 -26.52 -36.61 -33.76
C GLY A 12 -26.66 -35.16 -33.28
N LYS A 13 -26.92 -34.26 -34.22
CA LYS A 13 -26.96 -32.80 -33.95
C LYS A 13 -28.07 -32.46 -32.95
N ILE A 14 -27.75 -31.57 -32.00
CA ILE A 14 -28.73 -31.05 -31.05
C ILE A 14 -29.77 -30.19 -31.80
N PRO A 15 -31.07 -30.47 -31.64
CA PRO A 15 -32.15 -29.65 -32.21
C PRO A 15 -32.10 -28.20 -31.73
N GLU A 16 -32.65 -27.29 -32.54
CA GLU A 16 -32.78 -25.89 -32.16
C GLU A 16 -33.73 -25.74 -30.96
N GLY A 17 -33.39 -24.86 -30.01
CA GLY A 17 -34.15 -24.65 -28.77
C GLY A 17 -33.88 -25.65 -27.64
N TYR A 18 -33.06 -26.67 -27.88
CA TYR A 18 -32.67 -27.65 -26.87
C TYR A 18 -31.25 -27.42 -26.34
N GLU A 19 -31.07 -27.77 -25.07
CA GLU A 19 -29.81 -27.67 -24.34
C GLU A 19 -29.46 -29.01 -23.70
N ILE A 20 -28.16 -29.27 -23.53
CA ILE A 20 -27.69 -30.42 -22.75
C ILE A 20 -27.63 -30.00 -21.28
N HIS A 21 -28.32 -30.74 -20.44
CA HIS A 21 -28.32 -30.60 -18.99
C HIS A 21 -27.64 -31.81 -18.34
N HIS A 22 -26.92 -31.57 -17.24
CA HIS A 22 -26.36 -32.64 -16.41
C HIS A 22 -27.40 -33.12 -15.40
N ILE A 23 -27.74 -34.41 -15.37
CA ILE A 23 -28.72 -34.98 -14.42
C ILE A 23 -28.25 -34.73 -12.97
N ILE A 24 -27.00 -35.10 -12.68
CA ILE A 24 -26.28 -34.72 -11.47
C ILE A 24 -25.39 -33.52 -11.81
N PRO A 25 -25.53 -32.37 -11.13
CA PRO A 25 -24.69 -31.21 -11.41
C PRO A 25 -23.20 -31.45 -11.08
N LYS A 26 -22.31 -30.75 -11.79
CA LYS A 26 -20.85 -30.90 -11.59
C LYS A 26 -20.38 -30.57 -10.17
N TYR A 27 -21.00 -29.59 -9.53
CA TYR A 27 -20.61 -29.22 -8.17
C TYR A 27 -20.99 -30.30 -7.14
N ASP A 28 -21.88 -31.22 -7.51
CA ASP A 28 -22.37 -32.35 -6.73
C ASP A 28 -21.73 -33.68 -7.19
N GLY A 29 -20.63 -33.59 -7.94
CA GLY A 29 -19.87 -34.76 -8.42
C GLY A 29 -20.32 -35.33 -9.77
N GLY A 30 -21.27 -34.68 -10.46
CA GLY A 30 -21.74 -35.12 -11.77
C GLY A 30 -20.64 -35.15 -12.84
N THR A 31 -20.59 -36.23 -13.62
CA THR A 31 -19.60 -36.45 -14.68
C THR A 31 -20.08 -35.96 -16.05
N ASP A 32 -19.16 -35.87 -17.02
CA ASP A 32 -19.45 -35.58 -18.43
C ASP A 32 -19.70 -36.87 -19.25
N ASP A 33 -20.19 -37.92 -18.59
CA ASP A 33 -20.56 -39.19 -19.21
C ASP A 33 -21.98 -39.09 -19.78
N LEU A 34 -22.21 -39.75 -20.92
CA LEU A 34 -23.47 -39.60 -21.66
C LEU A 34 -24.70 -40.04 -20.85
N GLU A 35 -24.51 -40.90 -19.85
CA GLU A 35 -25.56 -41.36 -18.92
C GLU A 35 -25.99 -40.27 -17.92
N ASN A 36 -25.10 -39.31 -17.62
CA ASN A 36 -25.38 -38.18 -16.74
C ASN A 36 -25.84 -36.94 -17.53
N LEU A 37 -26.13 -37.08 -18.82
CA LEU A 37 -26.57 -35.98 -19.68
C LEU A 37 -27.98 -36.26 -20.19
N MET A 38 -28.77 -35.20 -20.28
CA MET A 38 -30.10 -35.24 -20.89
C MET A 38 -30.29 -34.02 -21.78
N LEU A 39 -31.16 -34.18 -22.77
CA LEU A 39 -31.57 -33.11 -23.66
C LEU A 39 -32.88 -32.52 -23.16
N VAL A 40 -32.92 -31.21 -22.94
CA VAL A 40 -34.07 -30.50 -22.36
C VAL A 40 -34.32 -29.21 -23.13
N THR A 41 -35.56 -28.73 -23.16
CA THR A 41 -35.82 -27.36 -23.62
C THR A 41 -35.26 -26.36 -22.62
N LYS A 42 -35.15 -25.11 -23.04
CA LYS A 42 -34.75 -24.04 -22.13
C LYS A 42 -35.71 -23.87 -20.93
N GLU A 43 -37.02 -23.98 -21.14
CA GLU A 43 -37.99 -23.89 -20.04
C GLU A 43 -37.83 -25.06 -19.06
N GLU A 44 -37.63 -26.28 -19.57
CA GLU A 44 -37.40 -27.48 -18.77
C GLU A 44 -36.10 -27.35 -17.97
N HIS A 45 -35.02 -26.92 -18.62
CA HIS A 45 -33.72 -26.72 -17.99
C HIS A 45 -33.82 -25.76 -16.80
N SER A 46 -34.52 -24.64 -16.98
CA SER A 46 -34.78 -23.67 -15.93
C SER A 46 -35.58 -24.29 -14.77
N LYS A 47 -36.68 -25.00 -15.08
CA LYS A 47 -37.53 -25.66 -14.07
C LYS A 47 -36.80 -26.72 -13.26
N ILE A 48 -35.92 -27.51 -13.90
CA ILE A 48 -35.13 -28.54 -13.21
C ILE A 48 -34.23 -27.90 -12.15
N HIS A 49 -33.54 -26.80 -12.48
CA HIS A 49 -32.73 -26.07 -11.49
C HIS A 49 -33.58 -25.48 -10.36
N LEU A 50 -34.78 -24.96 -10.66
CA LEU A 50 -35.66 -24.44 -9.62
C LEU A 50 -36.16 -25.56 -8.68
N GLN A 51 -36.65 -26.66 -9.23
CA GLN A 51 -37.12 -27.82 -8.44
C GLN A 51 -36.01 -28.38 -7.57
N ARG A 52 -34.80 -28.52 -8.12
CA ARG A 52 -33.65 -29.02 -7.38
C ARG A 52 -33.24 -28.04 -6.25
N TYR A 53 -33.35 -26.74 -6.49
CA TYR A 53 -33.16 -25.74 -5.42
C TYR A 53 -34.21 -25.87 -4.32
N GLU A 54 -35.48 -26.06 -4.66
CA GLU A 54 -36.56 -26.23 -3.68
C GLU A 54 -36.37 -27.51 -2.85
N GLU A 55 -35.85 -28.57 -3.46
CA GLU A 55 -35.60 -29.85 -2.79
C GLU A 55 -34.34 -29.84 -1.90
N PHE A 56 -33.22 -29.32 -2.39
CA PHE A 56 -31.92 -29.43 -1.71
C PHE A 56 -31.37 -28.12 -1.15
N GLY A 57 -31.97 -26.97 -1.50
CA GLY A 57 -31.57 -25.65 -1.00
C GLY A 57 -30.22 -25.14 -1.50
N ASN A 58 -29.63 -25.75 -2.53
CA ASN A 58 -28.30 -25.35 -3.01
C ASN A 58 -28.37 -24.07 -3.87
N PHE A 59 -27.76 -22.99 -3.39
CA PHE A 59 -27.79 -21.69 -4.07
C PHE A 59 -27.29 -21.71 -5.52
N ARG A 60 -26.48 -22.71 -5.90
CA ARG A 60 -25.96 -22.84 -7.28
C ARG A 60 -27.06 -23.18 -8.28
N ASP A 61 -28.06 -23.95 -7.85
CA ASP A 61 -29.22 -24.28 -8.68
C ASP A 61 -30.09 -23.03 -8.87
N LEU A 62 -30.38 -22.29 -7.78
CA LEU A 62 -31.11 -21.02 -7.89
C LEU A 62 -30.37 -20.01 -8.79
N CYS A 63 -29.05 -19.96 -8.70
CA CYS A 63 -28.23 -19.14 -9.60
C CYS A 63 -28.37 -19.59 -11.06
N ALA A 64 -28.35 -20.90 -11.34
CA ALA A 64 -28.52 -21.44 -12.68
C ALA A 64 -29.91 -21.14 -13.26
N TYR A 65 -30.97 -21.30 -12.45
CA TYR A 65 -32.34 -20.90 -12.79
C TYR A 65 -32.40 -19.44 -13.27
N HIS A 66 -31.86 -18.51 -12.48
CA HIS A 66 -31.84 -17.10 -12.84
C HIS A 66 -30.99 -16.80 -14.08
N MET A 67 -29.86 -17.48 -14.28
CA MET A 67 -29.03 -17.31 -15.48
C MET A 67 -29.74 -17.77 -16.75
N ILE A 68 -30.40 -18.93 -16.72
CA ILE A 68 -31.16 -19.46 -17.87
C ILE A 68 -32.36 -18.55 -18.18
N GLY A 69 -33.02 -18.03 -17.14
CA GLY A 69 -34.10 -17.05 -17.24
C GLY A 69 -33.64 -15.63 -17.60
N TYR A 70 -32.36 -15.40 -17.91
CA TYR A 70 -31.76 -14.08 -18.19
C TYR A 70 -31.90 -13.04 -17.07
N ASN A 71 -32.16 -13.46 -15.84
CA ASN A 71 -32.14 -12.60 -14.66
C ASN A 71 -30.72 -12.52 -14.08
N PHE A 72 -29.81 -11.92 -14.84
CA PHE A 72 -28.39 -11.84 -14.48
C PHE A 72 -28.15 -11.06 -13.18
N THR A 73 -28.99 -10.08 -12.87
CA THR A 73 -28.89 -9.29 -11.65
C THR A 73 -29.07 -10.16 -10.40
N GLU A 74 -30.11 -10.99 -10.36
CA GLU A 74 -30.34 -11.89 -9.22
C GLU A 74 -29.30 -13.01 -9.18
N ALA A 75 -28.95 -13.61 -10.32
CA ALA A 75 -27.88 -14.58 -10.39
C ALA A 75 -26.56 -14.02 -9.83
N HIS A 76 -26.21 -12.78 -10.18
CA HIS A 76 -25.01 -12.13 -9.68
C HIS A 76 -25.05 -11.89 -8.17
N LYS A 77 -26.18 -11.42 -7.62
CA LYS A 77 -26.34 -11.23 -6.17
C LYS A 77 -26.14 -12.53 -5.40
N ILE A 78 -26.79 -13.60 -5.84
CA ILE A 78 -26.72 -14.92 -5.20
C ILE A 78 -25.29 -15.48 -5.27
N SER A 79 -24.69 -15.44 -6.46
CA SER A 79 -23.34 -15.95 -6.70
C SER A 79 -22.28 -15.17 -5.92
N SER A 80 -22.31 -13.83 -5.94
CA SER A 80 -21.35 -12.98 -5.24
C SER A 80 -21.43 -13.15 -3.72
N SER A 81 -22.65 -13.25 -3.16
CA SER A 81 -22.84 -13.45 -1.72
C SER A 81 -22.31 -14.81 -1.25
N ASN A 82 -22.78 -15.91 -1.86
CA ASN A 82 -22.43 -17.25 -1.42
C ASN A 82 -21.00 -17.65 -1.84
N GLY A 83 -20.59 -17.28 -3.05
CA GLY A 83 -19.23 -17.47 -3.56
C GLY A 83 -18.21 -16.73 -2.70
N GLY A 84 -18.50 -15.50 -2.27
CA GLY A 84 -17.68 -14.73 -1.35
C GLY A 84 -17.49 -15.42 0.01
N LYS A 85 -18.56 -15.98 0.59
CA LYS A 85 -18.50 -16.74 1.86
C LYS A 85 -17.64 -18.00 1.74
N ILE A 86 -17.85 -18.79 0.68
CA ILE A 86 -17.08 -20.03 0.43
C ILE A 86 -15.61 -19.69 0.17
N GLY A 87 -15.35 -18.69 -0.66
CA GLY A 87 -13.99 -18.22 -0.96
C GLY A 87 -13.29 -17.70 0.29
N GLY A 88 -13.96 -16.86 1.08
CA GLY A 88 -13.43 -16.33 2.34
C GLY A 88 -13.06 -17.45 3.33
N LYS A 89 -13.95 -18.46 3.48
CA LYS A 89 -13.67 -19.63 4.33
C LYS A 89 -12.43 -20.39 3.86
N LYS A 90 -12.28 -20.63 2.55
CA LYS A 90 -11.10 -21.30 1.99
C LYS A 90 -9.82 -20.49 2.19
N VAL A 91 -9.86 -19.18 1.96
CA VAL A 91 -8.70 -18.28 2.14
C VAL A 91 -8.25 -18.25 3.60
N TYR A 92 -9.20 -18.26 4.54
CA TYR A 92 -8.92 -18.39 5.96
C TYR A 92 -8.31 -19.75 6.32
N GLN A 93 -8.96 -20.85 5.93
CA GLN A 93 -8.51 -22.22 6.25
C GLN A 93 -7.11 -22.52 5.70
N ASN A 94 -6.84 -22.07 4.49
CA ASN A 94 -5.54 -22.26 3.83
C ASN A 94 -4.49 -21.22 4.26
N LYS A 95 -4.81 -20.32 5.20
CA LYS A 95 -3.93 -19.23 5.66
C LYS A 95 -3.36 -18.40 4.49
N ILE A 96 -4.19 -18.03 3.53
CA ILE A 96 -3.78 -17.28 2.34
C ILE A 96 -3.99 -15.77 2.56
N GLY A 97 -3.17 -14.95 1.89
CA GLY A 97 -3.33 -13.50 1.84
C GLY A 97 -3.14 -12.87 3.21
N ILE A 98 -4.18 -12.21 3.74
CA ILE A 98 -4.14 -11.56 5.05
C ILE A 98 -4.06 -12.56 6.21
N PHE A 99 -4.46 -13.81 6.03
CA PHE A 99 -4.43 -14.83 7.08
C PHE A 99 -3.12 -15.63 7.14
N ARG A 100 -2.14 -15.28 6.29
CA ARG A 100 -0.76 -15.76 6.41
C ARG A 100 -0.12 -15.26 7.72
N ASP A 101 0.95 -15.90 8.15
CA ASP A 101 1.78 -15.38 9.23
C ASP A 101 2.49 -14.07 8.86
N ASP A 102 2.97 -13.35 9.87
CA ASP A 102 3.59 -12.03 9.70
C ASP A 102 4.81 -12.04 8.77
N GLU A 103 5.64 -13.08 8.84
CA GLU A 103 6.85 -13.16 8.04
C GLU A 103 6.53 -13.42 6.58
N GLU A 104 5.61 -14.35 6.29
CA GLU A 104 5.11 -14.56 4.94
C GLU A 104 4.44 -13.29 4.39
N ARG A 105 3.61 -12.59 5.17
CA ARG A 105 2.96 -11.35 4.72
C ARG A 105 3.99 -10.28 4.33
N LYS A 106 5.05 -10.10 5.12
CA LYS A 106 6.15 -9.17 4.81
C LYS A 106 6.86 -9.56 3.51
N GLN A 107 7.14 -10.84 3.31
CA GLN A 107 7.77 -11.34 2.10
C GLN A 107 6.90 -11.08 0.86
N TRP A 108 5.62 -11.43 0.92
CA TRP A 108 4.68 -11.18 -0.18
C TRP A 108 4.48 -9.70 -0.47
N ALA A 109 4.39 -8.85 0.56
CA ALA A 109 4.31 -7.40 0.38
C ALA A 109 5.57 -6.84 -0.33
N LYS A 110 6.76 -7.35 0.02
CA LYS A 110 8.02 -6.96 -0.64
C LYS A 110 8.04 -7.39 -2.11
N LEU A 111 7.62 -8.61 -2.42
CA LEU A 111 7.54 -9.10 -3.80
C LEU A 111 6.52 -8.32 -4.63
N GLY A 112 5.32 -8.09 -4.07
CA GLY A 112 4.26 -7.30 -4.69
C GLY A 112 4.70 -5.86 -4.95
N GLY A 113 5.35 -5.21 -3.99
CA GLY A 113 5.89 -3.86 -4.16
C GLY A 113 6.95 -3.78 -5.27
N LYS A 114 7.85 -4.76 -5.34
CA LYS A 114 8.86 -4.83 -6.42
C LYS A 114 8.22 -5.00 -7.79
N LYS A 115 7.32 -5.98 -7.95
CA LYS A 115 6.66 -6.24 -9.24
C LYS A 115 5.77 -5.07 -9.65
N GLY A 116 5.05 -4.48 -8.70
CA GLY A 116 4.24 -3.28 -8.92
C GLY A 116 5.07 -2.09 -9.39
N SER A 117 6.22 -1.82 -8.75
CA SER A 117 7.14 -0.77 -9.18
C SER A 117 7.66 -1.02 -10.60
N GLN A 118 8.05 -2.25 -10.91
CA GLN A 118 8.52 -2.63 -12.23
C GLN A 118 7.44 -2.39 -13.30
N VAL A 119 6.21 -2.85 -13.06
CA VAL A 119 5.07 -2.66 -13.98
C VAL A 119 4.75 -1.17 -14.17
N GLN A 120 4.86 -0.35 -13.12
CA GLN A 120 4.65 1.09 -13.25
C GLN A 120 5.72 1.77 -14.11
N ILE A 121 6.98 1.33 -14.01
CA ILE A 121 8.07 1.83 -14.85
C ILE A 121 7.86 1.40 -16.31
N GLU A 122 7.62 0.11 -16.54
CA GLU A 122 7.44 -0.48 -17.87
C GLU A 122 6.29 0.19 -18.64
N ASN A 123 5.15 0.35 -17.97
CA ASN A 123 3.96 0.95 -18.57
C ASN A 123 3.91 2.48 -18.44
N LYS A 124 4.96 3.10 -17.89
CA LYS A 124 5.02 4.56 -17.63
C LYS A 124 3.77 5.07 -16.90
N ILE A 125 3.37 4.39 -15.83
CA ILE A 125 2.18 4.75 -15.04
C ILE A 125 2.58 5.77 -13.95
N GLY A 126 1.72 6.77 -13.73
CA GLY A 126 1.84 7.71 -12.63
C GLY A 126 3.07 8.62 -12.73
N ILE A 127 3.98 8.54 -11.75
CA ILE A 127 5.18 9.39 -11.74
C ILE A 127 6.17 9.02 -12.85
N HIS A 128 6.08 7.81 -13.40
CA HIS A 128 7.00 7.30 -14.40
C HIS A 128 6.67 7.74 -15.84
N SER A 129 5.46 8.27 -16.11
CA SER A 129 5.17 8.97 -17.38
C SER A 129 5.62 10.42 -17.38
N GLN A 130 5.88 11.01 -16.21
CA GLN A 130 6.08 12.45 -16.09
C GLN A 130 7.53 12.84 -16.36
N THR A 131 7.68 13.94 -17.09
CA THR A 131 8.96 14.63 -17.22
C THR A 131 9.41 15.22 -15.88
N ARG A 132 10.68 15.60 -15.78
CA ARG A 132 11.21 16.28 -14.59
C ARG A 132 10.49 17.61 -14.33
N GLU A 133 10.16 18.35 -15.38
CA GLU A 133 9.49 19.65 -15.25
C GLU A 133 8.08 19.52 -14.70
N GLU A 134 7.31 18.53 -15.18
CA GLU A 134 5.97 18.24 -14.68
C GLU A 134 6.01 17.83 -13.20
N ARG A 135 6.97 16.99 -12.81
CA ARG A 135 7.16 16.60 -11.40
C ARG A 135 7.45 17.80 -10.51
N LEU A 136 8.28 18.74 -10.95
CA LEU A 136 8.57 19.98 -10.21
C LEU A 136 7.32 20.86 -10.06
N LYS A 137 6.54 21.02 -11.14
CA LYS A 137 5.27 21.77 -11.11
C LYS A 137 4.27 21.14 -10.13
N LEU A 138 4.11 19.82 -10.16
CA LEU A 138 3.22 19.09 -9.25
C LEU A 138 3.68 19.16 -7.79
N ALA A 139 4.99 19.00 -7.53
CA ALA A 139 5.55 19.14 -6.19
C ALA A 139 5.31 20.55 -5.62
N SER A 140 5.48 21.59 -6.44
CA SER A 140 5.18 22.98 -6.05
C SER A 140 3.71 23.17 -5.68
N LYS A 141 2.78 22.63 -6.49
CA LYS A 141 1.34 22.65 -6.20
C LYS A 141 1.02 21.93 -4.87
N GLY A 142 1.61 20.75 -4.65
CA GLY A 142 1.44 19.99 -3.41
C GLY A 142 1.93 20.74 -2.17
N GLY A 143 3.10 21.39 -2.26
CA GLY A 143 3.64 22.22 -1.19
C GLY A 143 2.74 23.43 -0.86
N LYS A 144 2.17 24.07 -1.89
CA LYS A 144 1.23 25.20 -1.70
C LYS A 144 -0.11 24.76 -1.10
N ALA A 145 -0.59 23.58 -1.46
CA ALA A 145 -1.86 23.03 -0.98
C ALA A 145 -1.76 22.47 0.45
N SER A 146 -0.59 21.99 0.88
CA SER A 146 -0.41 21.44 2.22
C SER A 146 -0.50 22.54 3.31
N PRO A 147 -1.45 22.45 4.25
CA PRO A 147 -1.52 23.37 5.39
C PRO A 147 -0.48 23.02 6.47
N THR A 148 -0.03 21.76 6.50
CA THR A 148 0.84 21.14 7.51
C THR A 148 2.20 21.85 7.63
N PHE A 149 2.74 22.36 6.53
CA PHE A 149 4.01 23.09 6.52
C PHE A 149 3.85 24.61 6.66
N LYS A 150 2.65 25.12 6.92
CA LYS A 150 2.44 26.57 7.13
C LYS A 150 2.19 26.93 8.59
N ASP A 151 1.76 25.97 9.41
CA ASP A 151 1.58 26.19 10.85
C ASP A 151 2.92 26.19 11.61
N PRO A 152 3.37 27.32 12.17
CA PRO A 152 4.62 27.40 12.91
C PRO A 152 4.66 26.51 14.15
N LYS A 153 3.52 26.28 14.81
CA LYS A 153 3.44 25.39 15.99
C LYS A 153 3.70 23.96 15.59
N MET A 154 3.06 23.50 14.51
CA MET A 154 3.22 22.16 13.98
C MET A 154 4.63 21.93 13.43
N GLN A 155 5.22 22.91 12.73
CA GLN A 155 6.63 22.85 12.31
C GLN A 155 7.58 22.76 13.50
N SER A 156 7.35 23.54 14.55
CA SER A 156 8.15 23.48 15.78
C SER A 156 8.05 22.11 16.44
N GLU A 157 6.85 21.53 16.51
CA GLU A 157 6.62 20.20 17.07
C GLU A 157 7.35 19.11 16.27
N PHE A 158 7.25 19.13 14.93
CA PHE A 158 8.00 18.20 14.08
C PHE A 158 9.52 18.39 14.19
N GLY A 159 9.98 19.64 14.32
CA GLY A 159 11.38 19.96 14.57
C GLY A 159 11.89 19.37 15.90
N LYS A 160 11.08 19.44 16.96
CA LYS A 160 11.37 18.84 18.28
C LYS A 160 11.43 17.32 18.23
N ARG A 161 10.56 16.68 17.44
CA ARG A 161 10.56 15.22 17.27
C ARG A 161 11.89 14.74 16.67
N GLY A 162 12.48 15.53 15.78
CA GLY A 162 13.76 15.23 15.14
C GLY A 162 13.72 13.96 14.29
N GLY A 163 14.61 13.83 13.30
CA GLY A 163 14.82 12.53 12.67
C GLY A 163 15.43 11.55 13.68
N LYS A 164 15.02 10.26 13.69
CA LYS A 164 15.61 9.22 14.57
C LYS A 164 17.14 9.25 14.63
N LYS A 165 17.79 9.62 13.51
CA LYS A 165 19.26 9.75 13.36
C LYS A 165 19.89 10.91 14.16
N ASN A 166 19.10 11.85 14.66
CA ASN A 166 19.56 13.04 15.40
C ASN A 166 19.09 13.04 16.87
N LYS A 167 18.62 11.91 17.42
CA LYS A 167 18.26 11.83 18.84
C LYS A 167 19.49 11.48 19.68
N GLY A 168 19.80 12.30 20.68
CA GLY A 168 20.85 12.01 21.67
C GLY A 168 22.29 12.26 21.24
N PHE A 169 22.56 13.02 20.16
CA PHE A 169 23.93 13.41 19.81
C PHE A 169 24.35 14.66 20.59
N ILE A 170 25.64 14.74 20.92
CA ILE A 170 26.25 15.89 21.61
C ILE A 170 27.02 16.71 20.56
N TRP A 171 26.97 18.04 20.64
CA TRP A 171 27.87 18.87 19.84
C TRP A 171 29.20 18.98 20.55
N VAL A 172 30.30 18.80 19.83
CA VAL A 172 31.66 19.09 20.28
C VAL A 172 32.34 20.01 19.27
N ASN A 173 33.36 20.75 19.68
CA ASN A 173 34.11 21.63 18.78
C ASN A 173 35.59 21.70 19.16
N ASP A 174 36.47 21.82 18.16
CA ASP A 174 37.93 21.89 18.29
C ASP A 174 38.47 23.33 18.28
N GLY A 175 37.61 24.32 18.56
CA GLY A 175 37.91 25.74 18.39
C GLY A 175 37.91 26.27 16.94
N LYS A 176 37.90 25.39 15.92
CA LYS A 176 37.84 25.77 14.49
C LYS A 176 36.55 25.34 13.81
N LYS A 177 36.01 24.17 14.17
CA LYS A 177 34.83 23.52 13.58
C LYS A 177 34.02 22.81 14.67
N SER A 178 32.72 22.67 14.41
CA SER A 178 31.80 21.89 15.25
C SER A 178 31.51 20.54 14.62
N TYR A 179 31.48 19.51 15.44
CA TYR A 179 31.24 18.12 15.06
C TYR A 179 30.07 17.55 15.86
N LYS A 180 29.35 16.60 15.26
CA LYS A 180 28.33 15.82 15.95
C LYS A 180 28.97 14.58 16.56
N TYR A 181 28.92 14.48 17.87
CA TYR A 181 29.25 13.26 18.62
C TYR A 181 28.00 12.39 18.73
N THR A 182 27.87 11.45 17.78
CA THR A 182 26.66 10.62 17.61
C THR A 182 26.49 9.62 18.74
N LYS A 183 25.28 9.06 18.87
CA LYS A 183 24.99 8.03 19.88
C LYS A 183 25.90 6.80 19.75
N ASN A 184 26.18 6.35 18.53
CA ASN A 184 27.11 5.23 18.30
C ASN A 184 28.52 5.55 18.83
N LYS A 185 29.00 6.78 18.64
CA LYS A 185 30.29 7.21 19.21
C LYS A 185 30.26 7.23 20.74
N GLN A 186 29.13 7.64 21.33
CA GLN A 186 28.93 7.59 22.79
C GLN A 186 28.86 6.17 23.35
N GLU A 187 28.41 5.19 22.56
CA GLU A 187 28.41 3.77 22.93
C GLU A 187 29.82 3.17 22.86
N GLU A 188 30.65 3.63 21.91
CA GLU A 188 32.06 3.24 21.80
C GLU A 188 32.94 3.88 22.88
N LYS A 189 32.69 5.17 23.20
CA LYS A 189 33.45 5.91 24.21
C LYS A 189 32.56 7.00 24.82
N SER A 190 32.57 7.10 26.15
CA SER A 190 31.82 8.15 26.83
C SER A 190 32.31 9.53 26.39
N ILE A 191 31.44 10.54 26.49
CA ILE A 191 31.85 11.91 26.12
C ILE A 191 32.92 12.43 27.08
N GLU A 192 32.87 12.01 28.35
CA GLU A 192 33.85 12.35 29.37
C GLU A 192 35.23 11.77 29.01
N ASP A 193 35.31 10.48 28.68
CA ASP A 193 36.57 9.83 28.29
C ASP A 193 37.14 10.42 27.00
N PHE A 194 36.28 10.72 26.03
CA PHE A 194 36.70 11.37 24.79
C PHE A 194 37.36 12.73 25.07
N LEU A 195 36.80 13.55 25.95
CA LEU A 195 37.34 14.87 26.29
C LEU A 195 38.61 14.79 27.14
N LEU A 196 38.79 13.73 27.94
CA LEU A 196 40.03 13.48 28.67
C LEU A 196 41.18 13.14 27.72
N GLU A 197 40.91 12.36 26.69
CA GLU A 197 41.93 11.98 25.69
C GLU A 197 42.20 13.08 24.65
N THR A 198 41.19 13.92 24.38
CA THR A 198 41.26 14.98 23.36
C THR A 198 40.93 16.35 23.97
N PRO A 199 41.85 16.92 24.79
CA PRO A 199 41.60 18.17 25.52
C PRO A 199 41.43 19.40 24.60
N GLU A 200 41.75 19.28 23.32
CA GLU A 200 41.49 20.31 22.32
C GLU A 200 39.99 20.46 21.96
N PHE A 201 39.17 19.46 22.31
CA PHE A 201 37.73 19.51 22.09
C PHE A 201 37.00 20.09 23.30
N SER A 202 35.91 20.81 23.04
CA SER A 202 34.99 21.32 24.06
C SER A 202 33.54 20.99 23.72
N ILE A 203 32.72 20.81 24.75
CA ILE A 203 31.29 20.56 24.59
C ILE A 203 30.60 21.82 24.05
N GLY A 204 29.74 21.63 23.05
CA GLY A 204 28.92 22.66 22.45
C GLY A 204 29.26 22.93 20.99
N ARG A 205 28.49 23.84 20.39
CA ARG A 205 28.79 24.38 19.07
C ARG A 205 29.78 25.53 19.19
N LEU A 206 30.68 25.62 18.23
CA LEU A 206 31.54 26.77 18.04
C LEU A 206 30.67 28.03 17.92
N ARG A 207 30.87 28.97 18.84
CA ARG A 207 30.17 30.26 18.82
C ARG A 207 30.89 31.16 17.83
N CYS A 208 30.25 31.44 16.70
CA CYS A 208 30.71 32.54 15.85
C CYS A 208 30.39 33.85 16.60
N ILE A 209 31.41 34.49 17.16
CA ILE A 209 31.30 35.81 17.78
C ILE A 209 31.54 36.84 16.69
N LYS A 210 30.66 37.84 16.59
CA LYS A 210 30.84 38.99 15.71
C LYS A 210 30.82 40.28 16.52
N GLU A 211 31.63 41.23 16.09
CA GLU A 211 31.66 42.59 16.59
C GLU A 211 30.72 43.47 15.76
N CYS A 212 29.95 44.34 16.43
CA CYS A 212 29.15 45.36 15.76
C CYS A 212 30.06 46.43 15.15
N PRO A 213 29.94 46.76 13.85
CA PRO A 213 30.79 47.75 13.22
C PRO A 213 30.55 49.17 13.74
N TYR A 214 29.38 49.43 14.34
CA TYR A 214 29.00 50.75 14.83
C TYR A 214 29.39 50.96 16.30
N CYS A 215 28.94 50.09 17.21
CA CYS A 215 29.13 50.28 18.66
C CYS A 215 30.13 49.34 19.33
N LYS A 216 30.88 48.55 18.55
CA LYS A 216 31.93 47.66 19.06
C LYS A 216 31.50 46.57 20.05
N LYS A 217 30.20 46.41 20.28
CA LYS A 217 29.65 45.29 21.07
C LYS A 217 29.94 43.97 20.37
N THR A 218 30.40 42.97 21.13
CA THR A 218 30.60 41.61 20.65
C THR A 218 29.48 40.70 21.12
N GLY A 219 29.09 39.74 20.28
CA GLY A 219 28.05 38.78 20.62
C GLY A 219 27.96 37.64 19.62
N ASN A 220 27.11 36.66 19.91
CA ASN A 220 26.85 35.56 18.98
C ASN A 220 26.30 36.10 17.65
N ALA A 221 26.91 35.73 16.53
CA ALA A 221 26.59 36.22 15.19
C ALA A 221 25.10 36.14 14.83
N ALA A 222 24.41 35.06 15.23
CA ALA A 222 22.99 34.89 14.95
C ALA A 222 22.13 35.86 15.76
N ALA A 223 22.45 36.08 17.04
CA ALA A 223 21.77 37.04 17.89
C ALA A 223 22.05 38.48 17.46
N MET A 224 23.31 38.78 17.13
CA MET A 224 23.74 40.08 16.64
C MET A 224 23.06 40.44 15.31
N GLY A 225 22.98 39.49 14.37
CA GLY A 225 22.27 39.68 13.10
C GLY A 225 20.77 39.88 13.27
N ARG A 226 20.12 39.11 14.16
CA ARG A 226 18.67 39.16 14.33
C ARG A 226 18.18 40.40 15.08
N TRP A 227 18.93 40.85 16.08
CA TRP A 227 18.43 41.82 17.05
C TRP A 227 19.25 43.11 17.13
N HIS A 228 20.51 43.10 16.71
CA HIS A 228 21.43 44.19 17.01
C HIS A 228 21.89 44.99 15.78
N PHE A 229 22.42 44.36 14.72
CA PHE A 229 23.08 45.10 13.63
C PHE A 229 22.19 46.10 12.90
N GLU A 230 20.91 45.78 12.70
CA GLU A 230 19.95 46.71 12.07
C GLU A 230 19.41 47.76 13.05
N ASN A 231 19.38 47.44 14.34
CA ASN A 231 18.80 48.28 15.39
C ASN A 231 19.86 48.95 16.29
N CYS A 232 21.11 49.02 15.83
CA CYS A 232 22.19 49.57 16.63
C CYS A 232 22.00 51.09 16.76
N LYS A 233 21.94 51.60 18.01
CA LYS A 233 21.70 53.03 18.28
C LYS A 233 22.78 53.96 17.71
N GLU A 234 23.98 53.44 17.49
CA GLU A 234 25.12 54.19 16.94
C GLU A 234 25.21 54.06 15.40
N LYS A 235 24.27 53.36 14.76
CA LYS A 235 24.15 53.27 13.30
C LYS A 235 23.46 54.54 12.80
N LYS A 236 24.25 55.49 12.30
CA LYS A 236 23.78 56.66 11.56
C LYS A 236 23.52 56.30 10.10
#